data_AF-A0A212QQA8-F1
#
_entry.id   AF-A0A212QQA8-F1
#
_cell.length_a   1.000
_cell.length_b   1.000
_cell.length_c   1.000
_cell.angle_alpha   90.00
_cell.angle_beta   90.00
_cell.angle_gamma   90.00
#
_symmetry.space_group_name_H-M   'P 1'
#
loop_
_entity.id
_entity.type
_entity.pdbx_description
1 polymer ?
#
loop_
_entity_poly.entity_id
_entity_poly.type
_entity_poly.pdbx_seq_one_letter_code
_entity_poly.pdbx_strand_id
1 'polypeptide(L)'
;MSLIPSPCTGICALDPATGWCRGCARTADEITAWPGLRPPAQAAIWADLPDRRAILRMPFELLPWTGASLLRRLAESGRSFACSMGTTGAVAEFVPDDATRLEMQDDRLGARATDGALLLEDRPGMRAFAVSLESGAEAVVLALHRARLKVVHPDCVTRLGPDDMALMPGENDCELIDLGLGRRTCRFCVRTKEPHLLEEASLAAGRQWQDKTHRLVPLLLAASPTRVLLGPFGRIEVKGPIGRQGVGSRTHLLPPLLERGQDLGPGSGLPPDYIALAILHGGPNTLLPPCNTRALLSV
;
A
#
# COMPACT_ATOMS: atom_id res chain seq x y z
N MET A 1 8.26 -22.81 12.58
CA MET A 1 7.02 -23.31 11.94
C MET A 1 6.44 -22.18 11.11
N SER A 2 6.30 -22.36 9.79
CA SER A 2 5.63 -21.37 8.94
C SER A 2 4.15 -21.33 9.31
N LEU A 3 3.68 -20.21 9.84
CA LEU A 3 2.27 -20.00 10.17
C LEU A 3 1.51 -19.68 8.89
N ILE A 4 0.66 -20.61 8.43
CA ILE A 4 -0.27 -20.34 7.34
C ILE A 4 -1.35 -19.38 7.87
N PRO A 5 -1.53 -18.19 7.27
CA PRO A 5 -2.49 -17.24 7.77
C PRO A 5 -3.92 -17.78 7.62
N SER A 6 -4.79 -17.46 8.59
CA SER A 6 -6.21 -17.77 8.47
C SER A 6 -6.84 -17.05 7.28
N PRO A 7 -7.67 -17.73 6.45
CA PRO A 7 -8.37 -17.12 5.32
C PRO A 7 -9.58 -16.25 5.74
N CYS A 8 -9.78 -16.04 7.05
CA CYS A 8 -10.89 -15.25 7.56
C CYS A 8 -10.76 -13.75 7.20
N THR A 9 -11.83 -13.21 6.62
CA THR A 9 -12.00 -11.78 6.27
C THR A 9 -12.91 -11.04 7.26
N GLY A 10 -13.30 -11.66 8.39
CA GLY A 10 -14.20 -11.06 9.37
C GLY A 10 -15.69 -11.14 9.00
N ILE A 11 -16.03 -11.45 7.75
CA ILE A 11 -17.41 -11.74 7.36
C ILE A 11 -17.81 -13.12 7.90
N CYS A 12 -18.82 -13.16 8.78
CA CYS A 12 -19.33 -14.37 9.41
C CYS A 12 -20.77 -14.67 8.97
N ALA A 13 -20.93 -15.09 7.71
CA ALA A 13 -22.23 -15.48 7.16
C ALA A 13 -22.06 -16.71 6.27
N LEU A 14 -22.78 -17.79 6.57
CA LEU A 14 -22.81 -18.98 5.73
C LEU A 14 -23.81 -18.81 4.58
N ASP A 15 -23.43 -19.28 3.41
CA ASP A 15 -24.34 -19.45 2.29
C ASP A 15 -25.22 -20.69 2.51
N PRO A 16 -26.56 -20.56 2.51
CA PRO A 16 -27.45 -21.68 2.84
C PRO A 16 -27.47 -22.78 1.76
N ALA A 17 -27.09 -22.47 0.51
CA ALA A 17 -27.10 -23.45 -0.57
C ALA A 17 -25.86 -24.37 -0.53
N THR A 18 -24.69 -23.82 -0.19
CA THR A 18 -23.40 -24.55 -0.19
C THR A 18 -22.92 -24.95 1.20
N GLY A 19 -23.40 -24.29 2.26
CA GLY A 19 -22.88 -24.44 3.62
C GLY A 19 -21.52 -23.75 3.86
N TRP A 20 -21.03 -22.97 2.90
CA TRP A 20 -19.74 -22.29 2.99
C TRP A 20 -19.87 -20.84 3.43
N CYS A 21 -18.87 -20.34 4.17
CA CYS A 21 -18.81 -18.94 4.59
C CYS A 21 -18.58 -18.02 3.39
N ARG A 22 -19.43 -17.00 3.24
CA ARG A 22 -19.34 -15.97 2.19
C ARG A 22 -18.10 -15.08 2.29
N GLY A 23 -17.39 -15.13 3.43
CA GLY A 23 -16.16 -14.39 3.68
C GLY A 23 -14.87 -15.15 3.38
N CYS A 24 -14.85 -16.46 3.60
CA CYS A 24 -13.62 -17.25 3.53
C CYS A 24 -13.77 -18.61 2.83
N ALA A 25 -14.97 -18.92 2.34
CA ALA A 25 -15.34 -20.18 1.66
C ALA A 25 -15.10 -21.47 2.46
N ARG A 26 -14.90 -21.35 3.78
CA ARG A 26 -14.79 -22.49 4.70
C ARG A 26 -16.15 -22.93 5.24
N THR A 27 -16.28 -24.21 5.61
CA THR A 27 -17.42 -24.74 6.37
C THR A 27 -17.37 -24.29 7.83
N ALA A 28 -18.48 -24.45 8.57
CA ALA A 28 -18.52 -24.18 10.01
C ALA A 28 -17.50 -25.04 10.80
N ASP A 29 -17.33 -26.31 10.41
CA ASP A 29 -16.39 -27.24 11.05
C ASP A 29 -14.94 -26.81 10.80
N GLU A 30 -14.60 -26.45 9.55
CA GLU A 30 -13.28 -25.93 9.19
C GLU A 30 -12.97 -24.62 9.92
N ILE A 31 -13.98 -23.76 10.13
CA ILE A 31 -13.83 -22.50 10.88
C ILE A 31 -13.50 -22.79 12.35
N THR A 32 -14.26 -23.69 12.98
CA THR A 32 -14.12 -24.04 14.40
C THR A 32 -12.81 -24.78 14.67
N ALA A 33 -12.43 -25.71 13.79
CA ALA A 33 -11.23 -26.51 13.95
C ALA A 33 -9.93 -25.75 13.65
N TRP A 34 -9.99 -24.64 12.91
CA TRP A 34 -8.81 -23.94 12.37
C TRP A 34 -7.66 -23.71 13.35
N PRO A 35 -7.88 -23.18 14.58
CA PRO A 35 -6.79 -22.92 15.52
C PRO A 35 -6.02 -24.18 15.93
N GLY A 36 -6.64 -25.36 15.85
CA GLY A 36 -6.04 -26.66 16.19
C GLY A 36 -5.52 -27.46 15.00
N LEU A 37 -5.71 -26.99 13.76
CA LEU A 37 -5.25 -27.71 12.56
C LEU A 37 -3.73 -27.61 12.41
N ARG A 38 -3.11 -28.73 12.02
CA ARG A 38 -1.69 -28.78 11.63
C ARG A 38 -1.49 -28.16 10.24
N PRO A 39 -0.28 -27.65 9.92
CA PRO A 39 -0.01 -26.99 8.65
C PRO A 39 -0.46 -27.75 7.38
N PRO A 40 -0.29 -29.09 7.26
CA PRO A 40 -0.76 -29.81 6.08
C PRO A 40 -2.29 -29.76 5.90
N ALA A 41 -3.05 -29.79 6.99
CA ALA A 41 -4.51 -29.67 6.92
C ALA A 41 -4.95 -28.23 6.59
N GLN A 42 -4.26 -27.23 7.13
CA GLN A 42 -4.50 -25.83 6.76
C GLN A 42 -4.20 -25.57 5.28
N ALA A 43 -3.12 -26.17 4.76
CA ALA A 43 -2.72 -26.09 3.37
C ALA A 43 -3.74 -26.75 2.43
N ALA A 44 -4.27 -27.93 2.80
CA ALA A 44 -5.32 -28.60 2.04
C ALA A 44 -6.59 -27.74 1.94
N ILE A 45 -7.04 -27.13 3.05
CA ILE A 45 -8.18 -26.21 3.03
C ILE A 45 -7.90 -25.05 2.10
N TRP A 46 -6.73 -24.40 2.21
CA TRP A 46 -6.34 -23.28 1.33
C TRP A 46 -6.33 -23.65 -0.14
N ALA A 47 -5.94 -24.88 -0.49
CA ALA A 47 -5.93 -25.37 -1.87
C ALA A 47 -7.34 -25.51 -2.45
N ASP A 48 -8.34 -25.81 -1.63
CA ASP A 48 -9.74 -25.93 -2.08
C ASP A 48 -10.44 -24.57 -2.21
N LEU A 49 -10.01 -23.55 -1.45
CA LEU A 49 -10.74 -22.27 -1.37
C LEU A 49 -10.93 -21.57 -2.72
N PRO A 50 -9.98 -21.54 -3.67
CA PRO A 50 -10.19 -20.90 -4.97
C PRO A 50 -11.43 -21.40 -5.70
N ASP A 51 -11.62 -22.72 -5.80
CA ASP A 51 -12.77 -23.32 -6.48
C ASP A 51 -14.08 -22.99 -5.75
N ARG A 52 -14.07 -23.05 -4.41
CA ARG A 52 -15.22 -22.69 -3.59
C ARG A 52 -15.59 -21.21 -3.74
N ARG A 53 -14.59 -20.30 -3.79
CA ARG A 53 -14.77 -18.86 -4.02
C ARG A 53 -15.36 -18.58 -5.39
N ALA A 54 -14.94 -19.31 -6.43
CA ALA A 54 -15.48 -19.20 -7.78
C ALA A 54 -16.96 -19.61 -7.83
N ILE A 55 -17.33 -20.72 -7.17
CA ILE A 55 -18.73 -21.16 -7.05
C ILE A 55 -19.59 -20.13 -6.31
N LEU A 56 -19.07 -19.57 -5.20
CA LEU A 56 -19.74 -18.52 -4.43
C LEU A 56 -19.76 -17.16 -5.15
N ARG A 57 -19.03 -17.01 -6.26
CA ARG A 57 -18.82 -15.75 -6.98
C ARG A 57 -18.35 -14.63 -6.04
N MET A 58 -17.40 -14.97 -5.16
CA MET A 58 -16.88 -14.01 -4.20
C MET A 58 -16.20 -12.84 -4.92
N PRO A 59 -16.47 -11.58 -4.52
CA PRO A 59 -15.96 -10.41 -5.22
C PRO A 59 -14.51 -10.06 -4.84
N PHE A 60 -13.82 -10.90 -4.07
CA PHE A 60 -12.47 -10.67 -3.60
C PHE A 60 -11.71 -11.98 -3.43
N GLU A 61 -10.39 -11.92 -3.62
CA GLU A 61 -9.50 -13.06 -3.44
C GLU A 61 -8.40 -12.72 -2.42
N LEU A 62 -8.53 -13.25 -1.19
CA LEU A 62 -7.48 -13.13 -0.18
C LEU A 62 -6.35 -14.11 -0.49
N LEU A 63 -5.12 -13.60 -0.55
CA LEU A 63 -3.91 -14.39 -0.76
C LEU A 63 -3.40 -14.99 0.57
N PRO A 64 -2.81 -16.20 0.57
CA PRO A 64 -2.27 -16.86 1.76
C PRO A 64 -0.92 -16.28 2.19
N TRP A 65 -0.77 -14.96 2.15
CA TRP A 65 0.49 -14.27 2.41
C TRP A 65 0.46 -13.54 3.76
N THR A 66 1.49 -13.76 4.57
CA THR A 66 1.85 -12.84 5.66
C THR A 66 2.66 -11.67 5.11
N GLY A 67 2.76 -10.56 5.85
CA GLY A 67 3.60 -9.43 5.42
C GLY A 67 5.04 -9.86 5.17
N ALA A 68 5.66 -10.60 6.09
CA ALA A 68 7.00 -11.15 5.90
C ALA A 68 7.15 -12.05 4.65
N SER A 69 6.13 -12.84 4.29
CA SER A 69 6.18 -13.64 3.06
C SER A 69 5.99 -12.79 1.80
N LEU A 70 5.15 -11.75 1.86
CA LEU A 70 4.95 -10.79 0.78
C LEU A 70 6.23 -10.01 0.50
N LEU A 71 6.87 -9.46 1.54
CA LEU A 71 8.10 -8.68 1.37
C LEU A 71 9.21 -9.53 0.73
N ARG A 72 9.37 -10.79 1.16
CA ARG A 72 10.32 -11.72 0.54
C ARG A 72 10.02 -11.95 -0.94
N ARG A 73 8.75 -12.16 -1.31
CA ARG A 73 8.34 -12.28 -2.71
C ARG A 73 8.69 -11.04 -3.53
N LEU A 74 8.45 -9.85 -2.98
CA LEU A 74 8.82 -8.60 -3.64
C LEU A 74 10.32 -8.50 -3.87
N ALA A 75 11.14 -8.84 -2.87
CA ALA A 75 12.59 -8.87 -3.00
C ALA A 75 13.06 -9.86 -4.08
N GLU A 76 12.45 -11.04 -4.14
CA GLU A 76 12.74 -12.08 -5.14
C GLU A 76 12.28 -11.70 -6.56
N SER A 77 11.18 -10.96 -6.69
CA SER A 77 10.66 -10.48 -7.98
C SER A 77 11.57 -9.43 -8.65
N GLY A 78 12.52 -8.88 -7.89
CA GLY A 78 13.47 -7.88 -8.36
C GLY A 78 12.76 -6.59 -8.77
N ARG A 79 12.77 -6.30 -10.08
CA ARG A 79 12.26 -5.04 -10.65
C ARG A 79 10.91 -5.21 -11.36
N SER A 80 10.23 -6.32 -11.12
CA SER A 80 9.01 -6.72 -11.85
C SER A 80 7.72 -6.17 -11.24
N PHE A 81 7.80 -5.18 -10.36
CA PHE A 81 6.65 -4.58 -9.71
C PHE A 81 6.76 -3.06 -9.63
N ALA A 82 5.63 -2.37 -9.65
CA ALA A 82 5.54 -0.98 -9.21
C ALA A 82 4.65 -0.91 -7.97
N CYS A 83 4.74 0.17 -7.20
CA CYS A 83 3.93 0.34 -6.00
C CYS A 83 3.25 1.71 -6.00
N SER A 84 1.95 1.76 -5.78
CA SER A 84 1.22 2.99 -5.52
C SER A 84 0.70 3.04 -4.09
N MET A 85 0.81 4.20 -3.46
CA MET A 85 0.25 4.48 -2.14
C MET A 85 -0.44 5.84 -2.14
N GLY A 86 -1.43 6.01 -1.25
CA GLY A 86 -2.07 7.30 -1.02
C GLY A 86 -3.59 7.23 -0.93
N THR A 87 -4.24 8.18 -1.59
CA THR A 87 -5.70 8.31 -1.65
C THR A 87 -6.10 8.90 -3.00
N THR A 88 -7.36 8.83 -3.37
CA THR A 88 -7.85 9.47 -4.60
C THR A 88 -7.51 10.97 -4.61
N GLY A 89 -6.74 11.40 -5.62
CA GLY A 89 -6.26 12.79 -5.77
C GLY A 89 -4.93 13.10 -5.08
N ALA A 90 -4.36 12.21 -4.25
CA ALA A 90 -3.00 12.34 -3.71
C ALA A 90 -2.34 10.97 -3.66
N VAL A 91 -1.59 10.64 -4.71
CA VAL A 91 -0.95 9.33 -4.89
C VAL A 91 0.53 9.51 -5.17
N ALA A 92 1.34 8.64 -4.60
CA ALA A 92 2.73 8.44 -4.99
C ALA A 92 2.87 7.06 -5.62
N GLU A 93 3.63 6.99 -6.71
CA GLU A 93 3.92 5.76 -7.42
C GLU A 93 5.44 5.60 -7.53
N PHE A 94 5.93 4.49 -6.99
CA PHE A 94 7.29 4.03 -7.16
C PHE A 94 7.35 3.09 -8.37
N VAL A 95 8.25 3.38 -9.30
CA VAL A 95 8.49 2.57 -10.49
C VAL A 95 9.98 2.23 -10.54
N PRO A 96 10.37 0.94 -10.51
CA PRO A 96 11.77 0.55 -10.60
C PRO A 96 12.33 0.82 -12.00
N ASP A 97 13.63 1.03 -12.05
CA ASP A 97 14.46 1.28 -13.24
C ASP A 97 15.73 0.41 -13.23
N ASP A 98 16.64 0.65 -14.17
CA ASP A 98 17.91 -0.09 -14.27
C ASP A 98 18.89 0.14 -13.11
N ALA A 99 18.77 1.28 -12.44
CA ALA A 99 19.57 1.61 -11.27
C ALA A 99 19.01 1.00 -9.98
N THR A 100 17.79 0.43 -10.03
CA THR A 100 17.08 0.07 -8.81
C THR A 100 17.82 -0.98 -7.98
N ARG A 101 17.95 -0.70 -6.68
CA ARG A 101 18.51 -1.60 -5.67
C ARG A 101 17.44 -1.92 -4.65
N LEU A 102 17.30 -3.21 -4.34
CA LEU A 102 16.41 -3.70 -3.29
C LEU A 102 17.26 -4.20 -2.13
N GLU A 103 16.85 -3.85 -0.92
CA GLU A 103 17.50 -4.20 0.33
C GLU A 103 16.44 -4.75 1.28
N MET A 104 16.57 -6.03 1.63
CA MET A 104 15.76 -6.67 2.66
C MET A 104 16.51 -6.57 3.99
N GLN A 105 15.85 -6.02 5.01
CA GLN A 105 16.37 -6.00 6.38
C GLN A 105 15.23 -6.34 7.34
N ASP A 106 15.37 -7.45 8.06
CA ASP A 106 14.37 -7.96 8.99
C ASP A 106 12.98 -8.05 8.34
N ASP A 107 12.02 -7.28 8.87
CA ASP A 107 10.63 -7.20 8.42
C ASP A 107 10.37 -6.01 7.48
N ARG A 108 11.42 -5.54 6.78
CA ARG A 108 11.36 -4.35 5.91
C ARG A 108 12.02 -4.58 4.56
N LEU A 109 11.36 -4.10 3.51
CA LEU A 109 11.90 -4.04 2.16
C LEU A 109 12.09 -2.59 1.75
N GLY A 110 13.34 -2.19 1.55
CA GLY A 110 13.70 -0.94 0.90
C GLY A 110 13.95 -1.16 -0.60
N ALA A 111 13.51 -0.23 -1.43
CA ALA A 111 13.87 -0.16 -2.84
C ALA A 111 14.24 1.28 -3.21
N ARG A 112 15.30 1.46 -4.00
CA ARG A 112 15.82 2.77 -4.38
C ARG A 112 16.12 2.79 -5.87
N ALA A 113 15.38 3.59 -6.61
CA ALA A 113 15.54 3.87 -8.04
C ALA A 113 16.21 5.24 -8.24
N THR A 114 16.39 5.68 -9.49
CA THR A 114 17.00 6.98 -9.82
C THR A 114 16.16 8.16 -9.30
N ASP A 115 14.84 8.08 -9.48
CA ASP A 115 13.88 9.17 -9.20
C ASP A 115 12.86 8.83 -8.12
N GLY A 116 13.02 7.71 -7.43
CA GLY A 116 12.15 7.34 -6.33
C GLY A 116 12.72 6.31 -5.39
N ALA A 117 12.10 6.20 -4.23
CA ALA A 117 12.38 5.17 -3.25
C ALA A 117 11.08 4.66 -2.62
N LEU A 118 11.11 3.42 -2.17
CA LEU A 118 10.01 2.74 -1.50
C LEU A 118 10.55 2.06 -0.25
N LEU A 119 9.81 2.15 0.84
CA LEU A 119 9.97 1.29 2.01
C LEU A 119 8.63 0.65 2.29
N LEU A 120 8.61 -0.67 2.42
CA LEU A 120 7.48 -1.45 2.91
C LEU A 120 7.87 -2.21 4.17
N GLU A 121 6.98 -2.24 5.15
CA GLU A 121 7.20 -2.89 6.45
C GLU A 121 6.09 -3.90 6.74
N ASP A 122 6.44 -5.06 7.31
CA ASP A 122 5.42 -5.98 7.84
C ASP A 122 4.72 -5.32 9.04
N ARG A 123 3.39 -5.36 9.02
CA ARG A 123 2.56 -4.73 10.04
C ARG A 123 1.46 -5.70 10.46
N PRO A 124 1.18 -5.83 11.77
CA PRO A 124 0.14 -6.72 12.27
C PRO A 124 -1.23 -6.43 11.64
N GLY A 125 -1.75 -7.44 10.93
CA GLY A 125 -3.05 -7.37 10.26
C GLY A 125 -2.99 -6.98 8.79
N MET A 126 -1.79 -6.73 8.22
CA MET A 126 -1.61 -6.60 6.78
C MET A 126 -2.20 -7.81 6.05
N ARG A 127 -3.05 -7.55 5.06
CA ARG A 127 -3.64 -8.55 4.17
C ARG A 127 -3.37 -8.18 2.72
N ALA A 128 -3.13 -9.19 1.88
CA ALA A 128 -2.92 -9.03 0.46
C ALA A 128 -4.11 -9.64 -0.31
N PHE A 129 -4.73 -8.87 -1.19
CA PHE A 129 -5.84 -9.30 -2.02
C PHE A 129 -5.45 -9.23 -3.49
N ALA A 130 -5.70 -10.30 -4.25
CA ALA A 130 -5.59 -10.24 -5.70
C ALA A 130 -6.81 -9.51 -6.26
N VAL A 131 -6.57 -8.56 -7.16
CA VAL A 131 -7.61 -7.76 -7.82
C VAL A 131 -7.31 -7.59 -9.30
N SER A 132 -8.36 -7.42 -10.09
CA SER A 132 -8.26 -6.90 -11.45
C SER A 132 -8.59 -5.40 -11.42
N LEU A 133 -7.66 -4.58 -11.90
CA LEU A 133 -7.87 -3.15 -12.06
C LEU A 133 -8.88 -2.89 -13.19
N GLU A 134 -9.44 -1.67 -13.27
CA GLU A 134 -10.35 -1.27 -14.34
C GLU A 134 -9.72 -1.40 -15.75
N SER A 135 -8.40 -1.30 -15.83
CA SER A 135 -7.63 -1.53 -17.06
C SER A 135 -7.58 -3.00 -17.51
N GLY A 136 -8.08 -3.93 -16.69
CA GLY A 136 -7.93 -5.38 -16.86
C GLY A 136 -6.60 -5.93 -16.35
N ALA A 137 -5.67 -5.08 -15.91
CA ALA A 137 -4.40 -5.52 -15.34
C ALA A 137 -4.60 -6.19 -13.97
N GLU A 138 -3.85 -7.25 -13.70
CA GLU A 138 -3.81 -7.85 -12.37
C GLU A 138 -2.92 -7.04 -11.42
N ALA A 139 -3.33 -6.94 -10.17
CA ALA A 139 -2.59 -6.28 -9.11
C ALA A 139 -2.80 -6.97 -7.76
N VAL A 140 -1.96 -6.64 -6.80
CA VAL A 140 -2.13 -7.04 -5.40
C VAL A 140 -2.38 -5.80 -4.54
N VAL A 141 -3.52 -5.76 -3.86
CA VAL A 141 -3.87 -4.69 -2.93
C VAL A 141 -3.46 -5.10 -1.51
N LEU A 142 -2.65 -4.25 -0.87
CA LEU A 142 -2.34 -4.34 0.54
C LEU A 142 -3.39 -3.56 1.32
N ALA A 143 -4.05 -4.23 2.25
CA ALA A 143 -5.17 -3.67 2.99
C ALA A 143 -5.10 -3.99 4.49
N LEU A 144 -5.75 -3.15 5.28
CA LEU A 144 -6.06 -3.40 6.69
C LEU A 144 -7.57 -3.43 6.90
N HIS A 145 -7.99 -4.11 7.95
CA HIS A 145 -9.33 -3.93 8.48
C HIS A 145 -9.48 -2.49 9.02
N ARG A 146 -10.56 -1.78 8.68
CA ARG A 146 -10.81 -0.36 9.01
C ARG A 146 -10.66 -0.06 10.51
N ALA A 147 -11.09 -0.98 11.38
CA ALA A 147 -10.92 -0.88 12.83
C ALA A 147 -9.46 -0.79 13.32
N ARG A 148 -8.47 -1.15 12.48
CA ARG A 148 -7.04 -1.03 12.79
C ARG A 148 -6.47 0.35 12.44
N LEU A 149 -7.15 1.16 11.64
CA LEU A 149 -6.74 2.52 11.30
C LEU A 149 -7.21 3.51 12.37
N LYS A 150 -6.40 3.64 13.41
CA LYS A 150 -6.65 4.55 14.55
C LYS A 150 -6.07 5.94 14.37
N VAL A 151 -5.13 6.12 13.46
CA VAL A 151 -4.42 7.39 13.26
C VAL A 151 -5.32 8.36 12.48
N VAL A 152 -5.33 9.61 12.92
CA VAL A 152 -5.93 10.74 12.21
C VAL A 152 -4.79 11.70 11.88
N HIS A 153 -4.69 12.11 10.61
CA HIS A 153 -3.71 13.10 10.19
C HIS A 153 -4.34 14.50 10.19
N PRO A 154 -3.57 15.55 10.54
CA PRO A 154 -4.03 16.93 10.46
C PRO A 154 -4.51 17.30 9.04
N ASP A 155 -5.52 18.13 8.97
CA ASP A 155 -6.05 18.78 7.76
C ASP A 155 -5.42 20.17 7.53
N CYS A 156 -4.27 20.41 8.17
CA CYS A 156 -3.55 21.66 8.09
C CYS A 156 -2.05 21.46 7.86
N VAL A 157 -1.44 22.41 7.18
CA VAL A 157 0.00 22.38 6.87
C VAL A 157 0.78 22.28 8.19
N THR A 158 1.66 21.30 8.29
CA THR A 158 2.39 21.01 9.53
C THR A 158 3.87 20.75 9.23
N ARG A 159 4.76 21.49 9.91
CA ARG A 159 6.20 21.21 9.90
C ARG A 159 6.47 20.03 10.85
N LEU A 160 6.93 18.91 10.29
CA LEU A 160 7.21 17.69 11.06
C LEU A 160 8.64 17.66 11.62
N GLY A 161 9.52 18.54 11.12
CA GLY A 161 10.93 18.60 11.51
C GLY A 161 11.84 17.78 10.57
N PRO A 162 13.10 17.55 10.96
CA PRO A 162 14.06 16.76 10.17
C PRO A 162 13.56 15.34 9.86
N ASP A 163 13.89 14.82 8.68
CA ASP A 163 13.52 13.47 8.24
C ASP A 163 14.67 12.48 8.38
N ASP A 164 14.80 11.87 9.56
CA ASP A 164 15.81 10.85 9.86
C ASP A 164 15.55 9.50 9.15
N MET A 165 14.37 9.32 8.56
CA MET A 165 13.94 8.12 7.85
C MET A 165 14.02 8.28 6.32
N ALA A 166 14.75 9.27 5.82
CA ALA A 166 14.90 9.53 4.40
C ALA A 166 15.58 8.35 3.69
N LEU A 167 14.96 7.89 2.60
CA LEU A 167 15.49 6.78 1.78
C LEU A 167 16.44 7.28 0.69
N MET A 168 16.20 8.48 0.17
CA MET A 168 17.10 9.10 -0.81
C MET A 168 18.39 9.62 -0.13
N PRO A 169 19.59 9.34 -0.68
CA PRO A 169 20.85 9.76 -0.09
C PRO A 169 20.95 11.28 0.05
N GLY A 170 21.51 11.74 1.17
CA GLY A 170 21.82 13.16 1.38
C GLY A 170 20.61 14.05 1.64
N GLU A 171 19.48 13.49 2.06
CA GLU A 171 18.27 14.25 2.42
C GLU A 171 17.86 14.10 3.89
N ASN A 172 18.70 13.48 4.73
CA ASN A 172 18.42 13.24 6.16
C ASN A 172 18.37 14.53 7.00
N ASP A 173 19.00 15.61 6.52
CA ASP A 173 19.04 16.93 7.16
C ASP A 173 17.93 17.87 6.62
N CYS A 174 17.20 17.44 5.59
CA CYS A 174 16.08 18.19 5.07
C CYS A 174 14.88 18.10 6.00
N GLU A 175 14.07 19.16 5.97
CA GLU A 175 12.86 19.22 6.77
C GLU A 175 11.66 18.62 6.03
N LEU A 176 10.85 17.85 6.75
CA LEU A 176 9.61 17.27 6.26
C LEU A 176 8.42 18.14 6.64
N ILE A 177 7.60 18.46 5.65
CA ILE A 177 6.39 19.28 5.80
C ILE A 177 5.20 18.45 5.30
N ASP A 178 4.23 18.18 6.18
CA ASP A 178 2.93 17.65 5.78
C ASP A 178 2.11 18.76 5.13
N LEU A 179 1.60 18.52 3.92
CA LEU A 179 0.74 19.47 3.22
C LEU A 179 -0.66 19.59 3.86
N GLY A 180 -0.99 18.74 4.84
CA GLY A 180 -2.20 18.88 5.64
C GLY A 180 -3.43 18.42 4.91
N LEU A 181 -3.37 17.29 4.22
CA LEU A 181 -4.51 16.83 3.42
C LEU A 181 -5.63 16.21 4.27
N GLY A 182 -5.42 15.93 5.56
CA GLY A 182 -6.46 15.41 6.47
C GLY A 182 -6.92 13.99 6.15
N ARG A 183 -6.07 13.17 5.52
CA ARG A 183 -6.44 11.82 5.06
C ARG A 183 -6.15 10.77 6.12
N ARG A 184 -6.91 9.68 6.15
CA ARG A 184 -6.72 8.60 7.14
C ARG A 184 -5.66 7.59 6.73
N THR A 185 -5.44 7.43 5.43
CA THR A 185 -4.58 6.38 4.85
C THR A 185 -3.16 6.85 4.59
N CYS A 186 -2.89 8.15 4.62
CA CYS A 186 -1.56 8.68 4.36
C CYS A 186 -1.38 10.14 4.78
N ARG A 187 -0.13 10.54 4.99
CA ARG A 187 0.32 11.93 4.87
C ARG A 187 0.95 12.14 3.50
N PHE A 188 0.67 13.28 2.87
CA PHE A 188 1.35 13.69 1.66
C PHE A 188 2.26 14.87 2.03
N CYS A 189 3.55 14.60 2.06
CA CYS A 189 4.55 15.53 2.54
C CYS A 189 5.47 16.00 1.41
N VAL A 190 6.20 17.07 1.68
CA VAL A 190 7.36 17.50 0.90
C VAL A 190 8.56 17.60 1.81
N ARG A 191 9.72 17.21 1.31
CA ARG A 191 10.99 17.29 2.01
C ARG A 191 11.89 18.30 1.31
N THR A 192 12.34 19.30 2.05
CA THR A 192 13.07 20.44 1.48
C THR A 192 14.04 21.08 2.47
N LYS A 193 15.03 21.76 1.93
CA LYS A 193 15.88 22.72 2.63
C LYS A 193 15.83 24.13 2.02
N GLU A 194 14.94 24.31 1.04
CA GLU A 194 14.79 25.58 0.31
C GLU A 194 14.20 26.66 1.23
N PRO A 195 14.94 27.75 1.53
CA PRO A 195 14.54 28.73 2.55
C PRO A 195 13.15 29.33 2.31
N HIS A 196 12.83 29.71 1.07
CA HIS A 196 11.54 30.30 0.72
C HIS A 196 10.37 29.32 0.96
N LEU A 197 10.58 28.03 0.72
CA LEU A 197 9.54 27.02 0.94
C LEU A 197 9.36 26.74 2.45
N LEU A 198 10.44 26.75 3.22
CA LEU A 198 10.39 26.62 4.69
C LEU A 198 9.71 27.82 5.36
N GLU A 199 10.00 29.03 4.87
CA GLU A 199 9.36 30.26 5.33
C GLU A 199 7.85 30.23 5.03
N GLU A 200 7.46 29.92 3.78
CA GLU A 200 6.05 29.82 3.41
C GLU A 200 5.33 28.72 4.20
N ALA A 201 5.96 27.56 4.40
CA ALA A 201 5.40 26.49 5.22
C ALA A 201 5.19 26.92 6.67
N SER A 202 6.07 27.76 7.22
CA SER A 202 5.93 28.32 8.57
C SER A 202 4.76 29.30 8.65
N LEU A 203 4.57 30.16 7.64
CA LEU A 203 3.43 31.07 7.56
C LEU A 203 2.09 30.35 7.33
N ALA A 204 2.14 29.21 6.64
CA ALA A 204 1.01 28.35 6.36
C ALA A 204 0.67 27.39 7.51
N ALA A 205 1.56 27.20 8.49
CA ALA A 205 1.41 26.23 9.56
C ALA A 205 0.06 26.40 10.30
N GLY A 206 -0.63 25.29 10.54
CA GLY A 206 -1.94 25.28 11.20
C GLY A 206 -3.11 25.75 10.32
N ARG A 207 -2.87 26.11 9.05
CA ARG A 207 -3.93 26.49 8.09
C ARG A 207 -4.24 25.35 7.13
N GLN A 208 -5.48 25.31 6.63
CA GLN A 208 -5.92 24.32 5.67
C GLN A 208 -5.19 24.47 4.33
N TRP A 209 -4.98 23.34 3.64
CA TRP A 209 -4.29 23.28 2.34
C TRP A 209 -4.92 24.22 1.30
N GLN A 210 -6.26 24.21 1.20
CA GLN A 210 -7.03 24.96 0.21
C GLN A 210 -6.71 26.46 0.26
N ASP A 211 -6.63 27.02 1.46
CA ASP A 211 -6.37 28.44 1.70
C ASP A 211 -4.96 28.89 1.30
N LYS A 212 -4.05 27.94 1.08
CA LYS A 212 -2.61 28.19 0.87
C LYS A 212 -2.12 27.76 -0.50
N THR A 213 -2.95 27.06 -1.27
CA THR A 213 -2.63 26.58 -2.63
C THR A 213 -2.02 27.66 -3.51
N HIS A 214 -2.60 28.86 -3.53
CA HIS A 214 -2.13 29.98 -4.36
C HIS A 214 -0.69 30.45 -4.09
N ARG A 215 -0.13 30.23 -2.88
CA ARG A 215 1.25 30.56 -2.53
C ARG A 215 2.18 29.34 -2.54
N LEU A 216 1.73 28.24 -1.93
CA LEU A 216 2.54 27.03 -1.81
C LEU A 216 2.74 26.34 -3.17
N VAL A 217 1.71 26.20 -4.00
CA VAL A 217 1.80 25.44 -5.25
C VAL A 217 2.84 26.02 -6.22
N PRO A 218 2.91 27.34 -6.47
CA PRO A 218 3.97 27.91 -7.30
C PRO A 218 5.38 27.62 -6.77
N LEU A 219 5.60 27.71 -5.46
CA LEU A 219 6.89 27.40 -4.84
C LEU A 219 7.23 25.91 -4.97
N LEU A 220 6.26 25.03 -4.78
CA LEU A 220 6.42 23.59 -4.97
C LEU A 220 6.80 23.25 -6.42
N LEU A 221 6.12 23.85 -7.40
CA LEU A 221 6.43 23.65 -8.82
C LEU A 221 7.84 24.14 -9.15
N ALA A 222 8.22 25.34 -8.69
CA ALA A 222 9.51 25.94 -8.94
C ALA A 222 10.67 25.17 -8.29
N ALA A 223 10.53 24.78 -7.02
CA ALA A 223 11.58 24.09 -6.27
C ALA A 223 11.59 22.57 -6.54
N SER A 224 10.46 21.99 -6.93
CA SER A 224 10.27 20.54 -7.11
C SER A 224 10.91 19.70 -5.98
N PRO A 225 10.61 20.01 -4.70
CA PRO A 225 11.21 19.31 -3.55
C PRO A 225 10.88 17.82 -3.58
N THR A 226 11.60 16.96 -2.87
CA THR A 226 11.25 15.53 -2.81
C THR A 226 9.84 15.38 -2.22
N ARG A 227 8.92 14.72 -2.94
CA ARG A 227 7.60 14.40 -2.39
C ARG A 227 7.71 13.10 -1.61
N VAL A 228 7.14 13.08 -0.41
CA VAL A 228 7.21 11.95 0.50
C VAL A 228 5.79 11.60 0.90
N LEU A 229 5.34 10.41 0.50
CA LEU A 229 4.07 9.87 0.96
C LEU A 229 4.31 8.87 2.07
N LEU A 230 3.73 9.12 3.23
CA LEU A 230 3.81 8.24 4.41
C LEU A 230 2.49 7.52 4.60
N GLY A 231 2.49 6.19 4.67
CA GLY A 231 1.30 5.38 4.91
C GLY A 231 1.52 4.30 5.98
N PRO A 232 0.47 3.55 6.36
CA PRO A 232 0.54 2.58 7.44
C PRO A 232 1.53 1.42 7.23
N PHE A 233 1.87 1.13 5.97
CA PHE A 233 2.77 0.04 5.57
C PHE A 233 4.16 0.53 5.17
N GLY A 234 4.46 1.83 5.27
CA GLY A 234 5.77 2.38 4.92
C GLY A 234 5.65 3.70 4.17
N ARG A 235 6.55 3.95 3.21
CA ARG A 235 6.65 5.25 2.52
C ARG A 235 7.11 5.14 1.07
N ILE A 236 6.69 6.10 0.25
CA ILE A 236 7.22 6.34 -1.09
C ILE A 236 7.83 7.73 -1.16
N GLU A 237 9.03 7.84 -1.71
CA GLU A 237 9.71 9.10 -2.00
C GLU A 237 9.84 9.27 -3.50
N VAL A 238 9.62 10.49 -3.99
CA VAL A 238 9.73 10.80 -5.42
C VAL A 238 10.49 12.10 -5.59
N LYS A 239 11.56 12.03 -6.38
CA LYS A 239 12.46 13.14 -6.70
C LYS A 239 12.37 13.50 -8.18
N GLY A 240 12.62 14.78 -8.48
CA GLY A 240 12.59 15.30 -9.84
C GLY A 240 11.40 16.23 -10.11
N PRO A 241 11.23 16.73 -11.35
CA PRO A 241 10.28 17.80 -11.65
C PRO A 241 8.82 17.41 -11.37
N ILE A 242 8.07 18.31 -10.74
CA ILE A 242 6.61 18.15 -10.61
C ILE A 242 5.96 18.35 -11.99
N GLY A 243 5.01 17.48 -12.34
CA GLY A 243 4.31 17.53 -13.64
C GLY A 243 5.05 16.82 -14.78
N ARG A 244 6.19 16.18 -14.50
CA ARG A 244 6.91 15.34 -15.46
C ARG A 244 5.97 14.31 -16.09
N GLN A 245 6.07 14.21 -17.42
CA GLN A 245 5.43 13.16 -18.22
C GLN A 245 6.44 12.04 -18.51
N GLY A 246 5.97 10.81 -18.71
CA GLY A 246 6.80 9.68 -19.15
C GLY A 246 7.00 8.59 -18.10
N VAL A 247 8.13 7.88 -18.17
CA VAL A 247 8.47 6.72 -17.34
C VAL A 247 9.21 7.15 -16.07
N GLY A 248 8.99 6.43 -14.96
CA GLY A 248 9.64 6.68 -13.68
C GLY A 248 8.64 6.94 -12.56
N SER A 249 9.19 7.07 -11.34
CA SER A 249 8.42 7.34 -10.14
C SER A 249 7.79 8.73 -10.20
N ARG A 250 6.57 8.86 -9.67
CA ARG A 250 5.78 10.09 -9.82
C ARG A 250 4.84 10.31 -8.65
N THR A 251 4.37 11.54 -8.53
CA THR A 251 3.27 11.88 -7.63
C THR A 251 2.18 12.62 -8.37
N HIS A 252 0.93 12.31 -8.02
CA HIS A 252 -0.25 13.04 -8.47
C HIS A 252 -0.88 13.74 -7.28
N LEU A 253 -0.98 15.06 -7.36
CA LEU A 253 -1.72 15.88 -6.40
C LEU A 253 -2.76 16.70 -7.19
N LEU A 254 -4.01 16.27 -7.11
CA LEU A 254 -5.14 16.76 -7.89
C LEU A 254 -6.24 17.25 -6.93
N PRO A 255 -6.25 18.54 -6.55
CA PRO A 255 -7.22 19.10 -5.61
C PRO A 255 -8.70 18.77 -5.90
N PRO A 256 -9.19 18.81 -7.16
CA PRO A 256 -10.60 18.47 -7.45
C PRO A 256 -10.99 17.04 -7.09
N LEU A 257 -10.02 16.11 -7.08
CA LEU A 257 -10.27 14.72 -6.70
C LEU A 257 -10.17 14.52 -5.18
N LEU A 258 -9.36 15.32 -4.48
CA LEU A 258 -9.24 15.28 -3.02
C LEU A 258 -10.53 15.70 -2.31
N GLU A 259 -11.26 16.65 -2.88
CA GLU A 259 -12.55 17.14 -2.34
C GLU A 259 -13.61 16.03 -2.27
N ARG A 260 -13.47 14.97 -3.09
CA ARG A 260 -14.38 13.81 -3.06
C ARG A 260 -14.16 12.90 -1.86
N GLY A 261 -13.03 13.03 -1.16
CA GLY A 261 -12.78 12.29 0.08
C GLY A 261 -12.63 10.77 -0.06
N GLN A 262 -12.34 10.28 -1.26
CA GLN A 262 -12.31 8.84 -1.55
C GLN A 262 -10.94 8.22 -1.23
N ASP A 263 -10.97 7.05 -0.61
CA ASP A 263 -9.80 6.19 -0.37
C ASP A 263 -9.14 5.78 -1.71
N LEU A 264 -7.94 5.20 -1.66
CA LEU A 264 -7.28 4.64 -2.85
C LEU A 264 -8.13 3.52 -3.47
N GLY A 265 -8.36 3.58 -4.78
CA GLY A 265 -9.05 2.51 -5.52
C GLY A 265 -8.17 1.26 -5.72
N PRO A 266 -8.69 0.20 -6.38
CA PRO A 266 -10.09 0.00 -6.75
C PRO A 266 -10.85 -0.50 -5.51
N GLY A 267 -11.87 0.24 -5.06
CA GLY A 267 -12.70 -0.24 -3.95
C GLY A 267 -13.42 -1.57 -4.26
N SER A 268 -13.53 -1.93 -5.55
CA SER A 268 -13.96 -3.24 -6.03
C SER A 268 -12.84 -4.26 -5.88
N GLY A 269 -13.12 -5.41 -5.26
CA GLY A 269 -12.09 -6.43 -5.02
C GLY A 269 -11.70 -6.63 -3.55
N LEU A 270 -12.29 -5.86 -2.62
CA LEU A 270 -12.04 -5.96 -1.18
C LEU A 270 -13.33 -6.25 -0.40
N PRO A 271 -13.23 -6.93 0.77
CA PRO A 271 -14.35 -6.99 1.70
C PRO A 271 -14.68 -5.59 2.27
N PRO A 272 -15.95 -5.30 2.62
CA PRO A 272 -16.40 -3.94 2.99
C PRO A 272 -15.62 -3.29 4.14
N ASP A 273 -15.24 -4.10 5.14
CA ASP A 273 -14.51 -3.64 6.32
C ASP A 273 -13.00 -3.50 6.10
N TYR A 274 -12.52 -3.69 4.87
CA TYR A 274 -11.14 -3.46 4.49
C TYR A 274 -10.97 -2.15 3.74
N ILE A 275 -9.76 -1.62 3.81
CA ILE A 275 -9.35 -0.39 3.14
C ILE A 275 -7.99 -0.61 2.49
N ALA A 276 -7.89 -0.23 1.22
CA ALA A 276 -6.65 -0.29 0.45
C ALA A 276 -5.67 0.77 0.98
N LEU A 277 -4.41 0.37 1.11
CA LEU A 277 -3.33 1.23 1.63
C LEU A 277 -2.12 1.28 0.69
N ALA A 278 -1.93 0.22 -0.10
CA ALA A 278 -0.98 0.20 -1.20
C ALA A 278 -1.50 -0.74 -2.30
N ILE A 279 -1.09 -0.47 -3.54
CA ILE A 279 -1.32 -1.32 -4.71
C ILE A 279 0.05 -1.71 -5.25
N LEU A 280 0.29 -3.00 -5.35
CA LEU A 280 1.43 -3.56 -6.05
C LEU A 280 0.97 -3.87 -7.48
N HIS A 281 1.51 -3.15 -8.44
CA HIS A 281 1.24 -3.35 -9.85
C HIS A 281 2.10 -4.51 -10.36
N GLY A 282 1.44 -5.43 -11.07
CA GLY A 282 1.95 -6.77 -11.32
C GLY A 282 1.03 -7.78 -10.64
N GLY A 283 0.56 -8.77 -11.39
CA GLY A 283 -0.33 -9.79 -10.85
C GLY A 283 0.39 -10.66 -9.81
N PRO A 284 -0.35 -11.47 -9.03
CA PRO A 284 0.25 -12.45 -8.12
C PRO A 284 1.28 -13.33 -8.83
N ASN A 285 1.03 -13.67 -10.10
CA ASN A 285 1.92 -14.46 -10.97
C ASN A 285 3.12 -13.68 -11.53
N THR A 286 3.16 -12.35 -11.40
CA THR A 286 4.34 -11.53 -11.74
C THR A 286 5.21 -11.33 -10.51
N LEU A 287 4.57 -11.21 -9.34
CA LEU A 287 5.23 -11.24 -8.02
C LEU A 287 5.72 -12.65 -7.64
N LEU A 288 5.48 -13.64 -8.51
CA LEU A 288 5.93 -15.03 -8.44
C LEU A 288 6.50 -15.42 -9.81
N PRO A 289 7.82 -15.55 -10.05
CA PRO A 289 8.24 -16.46 -11.11
C PRO A 289 7.60 -17.84 -10.80
N PRO A 290 7.10 -18.59 -11.79
CA PRO A 290 6.28 -19.77 -11.56
C PRO A 290 7.06 -20.86 -10.83
N CYS A 291 7.02 -20.82 -9.51
CA CYS A 291 7.30 -21.95 -8.66
C CYS A 291 5.95 -22.37 -8.11
N ASN A 292 5.32 -23.29 -8.84
CA ASN A 292 4.07 -24.00 -8.52
C ASN A 292 3.44 -23.58 -7.19
N THR A 293 2.25 -23.00 -7.23
CA THR A 293 1.43 -22.74 -6.03
C THR A 293 1.18 -24.03 -5.21
N ARG A 294 1.34 -25.20 -5.83
CA ARG A 294 1.41 -26.52 -5.18
C ARG A 294 2.63 -26.75 -4.28
N ALA A 295 3.78 -26.12 -4.57
CA ALA A 295 5.05 -26.33 -3.87
C ALA A 295 5.19 -25.50 -2.57
N LEU A 296 4.54 -24.34 -2.48
CA LEU A 296 4.51 -23.52 -1.25
C LEU A 296 3.60 -24.10 -0.15
N LEU A 297 2.75 -25.06 -0.52
CA LEU A 297 1.82 -25.78 0.34
C LEU A 297 2.27 -27.22 0.63
N SER A 298 3.43 -27.65 0.11
CA SER A 298 3.98 -29.00 0.27
C SER A 298 5.21 -29.03 1.18
N VAL A 299 5.02 -28.60 2.44
CA VAL A 299 5.91 -28.96 3.55
C VAL A 299 5.09 -29.63 4.65
#